data_AF-A0A660E3E1-F1
#
_entry.id   AF-A0A660E3E1-F1
#
_cell.length_a   1.000
_cell.length_b   1.000
_cell.length_c   1.000
_cell.angle_alpha   90.00
_cell.angle_beta   90.00
_cell.angle_gamma   90.00
#
_symmetry.space_group_name_H-M   'P 1'
#
loop_
_entity.id
_entity.type
_entity.pdbx_description
1 polymer ?
#
loop_
_entity_poly.entity_id
_entity_poly.type
_entity_poly.pdbx_seq_one_letter_code
_entity_poly.pdbx_strand_id
1 'polypeptide(L)'
;MPTFTTTQAGYQMTASLQVVGFDLLIVVTGGDNPHIGDVTTLTKTTAPQTVKFPSHDGRFHKDNFISERLAKQLQPVLVGSCTITAGIHVNQISKAQIAAAAPMTTALGEQIIAWLTAHPIQAAQPEYYRNDERPK
;
A
#
# COMPACT_ATOMS: atom_id res chain seq x y z
N MET A 1 7.43 -12.68 -2.56
CA MET A 1 6.70 -11.42 -2.51
C MET A 1 6.02 -11.25 -3.86
N PRO A 2 4.70 -11.50 -4.00
CA PRO A 2 4.00 -11.20 -5.25
C PRO A 2 4.17 -9.71 -5.62
N THR A 3 4.31 -9.48 -6.92
CA THR A 3 4.49 -8.14 -7.50
C THR A 3 3.45 -7.96 -8.61
N PHE A 4 2.79 -6.82 -8.58
CA PHE A 4 1.72 -6.43 -9.50
C PHE A 4 2.14 -5.17 -10.24
N THR A 5 1.76 -5.05 -11.50
CA THR A 5 2.19 -3.93 -12.35
C THR A 5 1.01 -3.37 -13.13
N THR A 6 1.08 -2.09 -13.44
CA THR A 6 0.16 -1.41 -14.35
C THR A 6 0.92 -0.33 -15.11
N THR A 7 0.54 -0.07 -16.35
CA THR A 7 1.20 0.92 -17.21
C THR A 7 0.14 1.73 -17.94
N GLN A 8 0.21 3.06 -17.82
CA GLN A 8 -0.69 3.97 -18.51
C GLN A 8 0.00 5.33 -18.68
N ALA A 9 -0.37 6.07 -19.74
CA ALA A 9 0.20 7.39 -20.05
C ALA A 9 1.75 7.42 -20.09
N GLY A 10 2.37 6.30 -20.49
CA GLY A 10 3.81 6.21 -20.70
C GLY A 10 4.65 5.99 -19.43
N TYR A 11 4.06 5.67 -18.28
CA TYR A 11 4.82 5.25 -17.09
C TYR A 11 4.20 4.03 -16.41
N GLN A 12 5.01 3.34 -15.60
CA GLN A 12 4.61 2.15 -14.87
C GLN A 12 4.53 2.44 -13.36
N MET A 13 3.55 1.81 -12.71
CA MET A 13 3.49 1.64 -11.26
C MET A 13 3.57 0.16 -10.92
N THR A 14 4.25 -0.14 -9.82
CA THR A 14 4.46 -1.48 -9.29
C THR A 14 4.03 -1.52 -7.84
N ALA A 15 3.26 -2.53 -7.45
CA ALA A 15 2.96 -2.85 -6.06
C ALA A 15 3.57 -4.20 -5.70
N SER A 16 4.47 -4.22 -4.71
CA SER A 16 4.96 -5.47 -4.11
C SER A 16 4.24 -5.71 -2.81
N LEU A 17 3.75 -6.94 -2.60
CA LEU A 17 3.02 -7.33 -1.39
C LEU A 17 3.79 -8.40 -0.63
N GLN A 18 4.02 -8.15 0.65
CA GLN A 18 4.53 -9.11 1.62
C GLN A 18 3.46 -9.40 2.67
N VAL A 19 3.21 -10.68 2.92
CA VAL A 19 2.40 -11.15 4.05
C VAL A 19 3.33 -11.28 5.26
N VAL A 20 2.93 -10.69 6.39
CA VAL A 20 3.65 -10.75 7.68
C VAL A 20 2.67 -11.27 8.72
N GLY A 21 2.69 -12.57 9.01
CA GLY A 21 1.64 -13.18 9.83
C GLY A 21 0.26 -13.02 9.16
N PHE A 22 -0.66 -12.31 9.82
CA PHE A 22 -1.97 -11.94 9.26
C PHE A 22 -1.99 -10.56 8.57
N ASP A 23 -0.88 -9.84 8.63
CA ASP A 23 -0.74 -8.46 8.18
C ASP A 23 -0.18 -8.36 6.76
N LEU A 24 -0.41 -7.22 6.14
CA LEU A 24 0.12 -6.89 4.82
C LEU A 24 1.11 -5.72 4.90
N LEU A 25 2.25 -5.87 4.24
CA LEU A 25 3.12 -4.78 3.84
C LEU A 25 3.05 -4.64 2.33
N ILE A 26 2.67 -3.45 1.85
CA ILE A 26 2.57 -3.15 0.42
C ILE A 26 3.48 -1.97 0.09
N VAL A 27 4.32 -2.15 -0.91
CA VAL A 27 5.25 -1.11 -1.39
C VAL A 27 4.84 -0.75 -2.80
N VAL A 28 4.35 0.49 -2.99
CA VAL A 28 3.95 1.03 -4.29
C VAL A 28 4.98 2.03 -4.77
N THR A 29 5.64 1.73 -5.88
CA THR A 29 6.68 2.58 -6.47
C THR A 29 6.48 2.69 -7.98
N GLY A 30 7.06 3.71 -8.60
CA GLY A 30 7.02 3.83 -10.05
C GLY A 30 7.57 5.14 -10.58
N GLY A 31 7.38 5.31 -11.89
CA GLY A 31 7.94 6.44 -12.63
C GLY A 31 9.46 6.34 -12.78
N ASP A 32 10.08 7.50 -13.00
CA ASP A 32 11.50 7.63 -13.28
C ASP A 32 12.36 7.58 -12.02
N ASN A 33 11.90 8.16 -10.90
CA ASN A 33 12.70 8.38 -9.68
C ASN A 33 11.92 7.94 -8.41
N PRO A 34 11.65 6.64 -8.26
CA PRO A 34 10.86 6.13 -7.14
C PRO A 34 11.50 6.50 -5.79
N HIS A 35 10.66 6.73 -4.79
CA HIS A 35 11.06 7.10 -3.43
C HIS A 35 10.01 6.57 -2.44
N ILE A 36 10.07 7.01 -1.18
CA ILE A 36 8.97 6.83 -0.22
C ILE A 36 8.44 8.23 0.11
N GLY A 37 7.25 8.54 -0.36
CA GLY A 37 6.59 9.82 -0.18
C GLY A 37 5.61 9.82 1.01
N ASP A 38 5.03 8.68 1.33
CA ASP A 38 4.14 8.53 2.48
C ASP A 38 4.05 7.08 2.98
N VAL A 39 3.45 6.94 4.16
CA VAL A 39 3.03 5.67 4.76
C VAL A 39 1.58 5.78 5.19
N THR A 40 0.72 4.89 4.66
CA THR A 40 -0.66 4.73 5.10
C THR A 40 -0.83 3.42 5.86
N THR A 41 -1.37 3.48 7.07
CA THR A 41 -1.71 2.30 7.87
C THR A 41 -3.21 2.19 8.05
N LEU A 42 -3.71 0.95 8.08
CA LEU A 42 -5.12 0.65 8.31
C LEU A 42 -5.30 -0.75 8.90
N THR A 43 -6.48 -1.00 9.47
CA THR A 43 -6.97 -2.36 9.71
C THR A 43 -8.31 -2.53 8.99
N LYS A 44 -8.90 -3.72 9.09
CA LYS A 44 -10.27 -3.95 8.60
C LYS A 44 -11.29 -2.97 9.19
N THR A 45 -11.12 -2.57 10.45
CA THR A 45 -12.14 -1.82 11.21
C THR A 45 -11.71 -0.40 11.61
N THR A 46 -10.43 -0.07 11.52
CA THR A 46 -9.93 1.28 11.83
C THR A 46 -9.76 2.11 10.56
N ALA A 47 -10.11 3.39 10.62
CA ALA A 47 -9.92 4.30 9.50
C ALA A 47 -8.44 4.39 9.10
N PRO A 48 -8.11 4.51 7.80
CA PRO A 48 -6.74 4.72 7.35
C PRO A 48 -6.11 5.99 7.96
N GLN A 49 -4.85 5.89 8.35
CA GLN A 49 -4.03 7.00 8.81
C GLN A 49 -2.80 7.15 7.92
N THR A 50 -2.48 8.37 7.51
CA THR A 50 -1.37 8.62 6.59
C THR A 50 -0.37 9.61 7.19
N VAL A 51 0.90 9.22 7.16
CA VAL A 51 2.04 10.11 7.40
C VAL A 51 2.67 10.44 6.07
N LYS A 52 2.73 11.74 5.73
CA LYS A 52 3.36 12.24 4.51
C LYS A 52 4.77 12.71 4.83
N PHE A 53 5.73 12.39 3.98
CA PHE A 53 7.12 12.83 4.15
C PHE A 53 7.40 14.16 3.41
N PRO A 54 8.33 14.97 3.94
CA PRO A 54 8.73 16.22 3.30
C PRO A 54 9.27 15.99 1.89
N SER A 55 8.98 16.94 1.01
CA SER A 55 9.48 17.03 -0.36
C SER A 55 10.28 18.33 -0.52
N HIS A 56 10.46 18.80 -1.75
CA HIS A 56 11.12 20.08 -2.03
C HIS A 56 10.26 21.28 -1.58
N ASP A 57 10.93 22.41 -1.33
CA ASP A 57 10.32 23.72 -1.01
C ASP A 57 9.34 23.71 0.17
N GLY A 58 9.62 22.89 1.19
CA GLY A 58 8.77 22.79 2.39
C GLY A 58 7.39 22.16 2.14
N ARG A 59 7.20 21.54 0.97
CA ARG A 59 5.97 20.81 0.64
C ARG A 59 6.05 19.38 1.17
N PHE A 60 4.92 18.69 1.14
CA PHE A 60 4.86 17.24 1.32
C PHE A 60 4.69 16.54 -0.03
N HIS A 61 5.21 15.32 -0.09
CA HIS A 61 4.85 14.36 -1.12
C HIS A 61 3.33 14.17 -1.20
N LYS A 62 2.84 13.84 -2.40
CA LYS A 62 1.39 13.68 -2.69
C LYS A 62 1.02 12.24 -3.02
N ASP A 63 1.93 11.33 -2.75
CA ASP A 63 1.78 9.89 -2.95
C ASP A 63 0.63 9.32 -2.10
N ASN A 64 0.17 10.06 -1.08
CA ASN A 64 -1.02 9.76 -0.30
C ASN A 64 -2.28 9.60 -1.17
N PHE A 65 -2.32 10.24 -2.34
CA PHE A 65 -3.37 10.03 -3.34
C PHE A 65 -3.49 8.58 -3.80
N ILE A 66 -2.38 7.84 -3.81
CA ILE A 66 -2.27 6.44 -4.22
C ILE A 66 -2.51 5.52 -3.03
N SER A 67 -1.78 5.73 -1.94
CA SER A 67 -1.85 4.85 -0.77
C SER A 67 -3.22 4.89 -0.08
N GLU A 68 -3.87 6.05 0.07
CA GLU A 68 -5.21 6.15 0.67
C GLU A 68 -6.29 5.52 -0.22
N ARG A 69 -6.15 5.66 -1.55
CA ARG A 69 -7.06 5.04 -2.52
C ARG A 69 -6.92 3.52 -2.49
N LEU A 70 -5.68 3.02 -2.47
CA LEU A 70 -5.41 1.59 -2.36
C LEU A 70 -5.88 1.05 -1.00
N ALA A 71 -5.63 1.77 0.10
CA ALA A 71 -6.10 1.45 1.43
C ALA A 71 -7.62 1.24 1.46
N LYS A 72 -8.38 2.20 0.93
CA LYS A 72 -9.85 2.12 0.86
C LYS A 72 -10.34 0.90 0.07
N GLN A 73 -9.64 0.56 -1.00
CA GLN A 73 -10.00 -0.58 -1.85
C GLN A 73 -9.70 -1.92 -1.16
N LEU A 74 -8.57 -2.03 -0.45
CA LEU A 74 -8.15 -3.26 0.22
C LEU A 74 -8.84 -3.48 1.57
N GLN A 75 -9.26 -2.41 2.26
CA GLN A 75 -9.80 -2.47 3.62
C GLN A 75 -10.88 -3.56 3.83
N PRO A 76 -11.87 -3.75 2.93
CA PRO A 76 -12.92 -4.75 3.13
C PRO A 76 -12.41 -6.20 3.15
N VAL A 77 -11.27 -6.47 2.50
CA VAL A 77 -10.71 -7.83 2.35
C VAL A 77 -9.57 -8.11 3.34
N LEU A 78 -9.21 -7.17 4.21
CA LEU A 78 -8.16 -7.36 5.20
C LEU A 78 -8.57 -8.39 6.26
N VAL A 79 -7.60 -9.23 6.65
CA VAL A 79 -7.72 -10.15 7.79
C VAL A 79 -7.01 -9.59 9.02
N GLY A 80 -5.84 -8.96 8.84
CA GLY A 80 -5.11 -8.22 9.87
C GLY A 80 -4.99 -6.73 9.56
N SER A 81 -3.86 -6.14 9.96
CA SER A 81 -3.46 -4.78 9.61
C SER A 81 -2.81 -4.72 8.22
N CYS A 82 -2.74 -3.52 7.65
CA CYS A 82 -2.07 -3.26 6.40
C CYS A 82 -1.25 -1.97 6.52
N THR A 83 -0.02 -2.03 6.04
CA THR A 83 0.87 -0.87 5.90
C THR A 83 1.21 -0.72 4.42
N ILE A 84 0.90 0.44 3.86
CA ILE A 84 1.19 0.79 2.48
C ILE A 84 2.23 1.90 2.50
N THR A 85 3.34 1.69 1.81
CA THR A 85 4.27 2.79 1.44
C THR A 85 4.03 3.14 -0.01
N ALA A 86 4.00 4.43 -0.33
CA ALA A 86 3.90 4.89 -1.71
C ALA A 86 4.95 5.95 -2.02
N GLY A 87 5.54 5.88 -3.22
CA GLY A 87 6.40 6.93 -3.74
C GLY A 87 6.69 6.76 -5.22
N ILE A 88 6.07 7.60 -6.02
CA ILE A 88 6.13 7.62 -7.47
C ILE A 88 6.62 8.99 -7.92
N HIS A 89 7.64 9.02 -8.76
CA HIS A 89 8.12 10.27 -9.35
C HIS A 89 8.19 10.12 -10.85
N VAL A 90 7.45 10.96 -11.58
CA VAL A 90 7.58 11.08 -13.03
C VAL A 90 8.16 12.45 -13.34
N ASN A 91 9.28 12.47 -14.05
CA ASN A 91 9.95 13.69 -14.47
C ASN A 91 9.02 14.51 -15.36
N GLN A 92 8.86 15.80 -15.05
CA GLN A 92 8.02 16.72 -15.83
C GLN A 92 6.59 16.18 -16.03
N ILE A 93 5.99 15.63 -14.97
CA ILE A 93 4.70 14.93 -15.03
C ILE A 93 3.61 15.76 -15.76
N SER A 94 3.00 15.15 -16.76
CA SER A 94 1.91 15.76 -17.54
C SER A 94 0.54 15.56 -16.89
N LYS A 95 -0.46 16.35 -17.32
CA LYS A 95 -1.85 16.18 -16.87
C LYS A 95 -2.41 14.78 -17.18
N ALA A 96 -2.03 14.19 -18.32
CA ALA A 96 -2.44 12.85 -18.70
C ALA A 96 -1.85 11.79 -17.75
N GLN A 97 -0.59 11.96 -17.34
CA GLN A 97 0.05 11.08 -16.37
C GLN A 97 -0.56 11.23 -14.97
N ILE A 98 -0.84 12.46 -14.52
CA ILE A 98 -1.58 12.70 -13.27
C ILE A 98 -2.95 12.01 -13.30
N ALA A 99 -3.69 12.14 -14.42
CA ALA A 99 -5.01 11.53 -14.57
C ALA A 99 -4.95 9.98 -14.61
N ALA A 100 -3.84 9.40 -15.07
CA ALA A 100 -3.63 7.96 -15.11
C ALA A 100 -3.38 7.34 -13.73
N ALA A 101 -2.93 8.12 -12.75
CA ALA A 101 -2.56 7.61 -11.44
C ALA A 101 -3.73 6.94 -10.67
N ALA A 102 -4.94 7.48 -10.78
CA ALA A 102 -6.13 6.91 -10.16
C ALA A 102 -6.53 5.53 -10.75
N PRO A 103 -6.76 5.37 -12.08
CA PRO A 103 -7.09 4.07 -12.66
C PRO A 103 -5.95 3.06 -12.51
N MET A 104 -4.68 3.49 -12.57
CA MET A 104 -3.54 2.63 -12.28
C MET A 104 -3.60 2.08 -10.84
N THR A 105 -3.92 2.94 -9.85
CA THR A 105 -4.10 2.48 -8.46
C THR A 105 -5.24 1.47 -8.33
N THR A 106 -6.37 1.72 -8.99
CA THR A 106 -7.52 0.78 -9.00
C THR A 106 -7.10 -0.58 -9.54
N ALA A 107 -6.39 -0.61 -10.67
CA ALA A 107 -5.92 -1.84 -11.29
C ALA A 107 -4.94 -2.63 -10.41
N LEU A 108 -4.04 -1.95 -9.69
CA LEU A 108 -3.17 -2.61 -8.71
C LEU A 108 -3.98 -3.20 -7.55
N GLY A 109 -4.96 -2.46 -7.02
CA GLY A 109 -5.83 -2.95 -5.96
C GLY A 109 -6.63 -4.19 -6.39
N GLU A 110 -7.14 -4.22 -7.62
CA GLU A 110 -7.85 -5.38 -8.18
C GLU A 110 -6.94 -6.61 -8.29
N GLN A 111 -5.72 -6.42 -8.80
CA GLN A 111 -4.73 -7.50 -8.89
C GLN A 111 -4.37 -8.05 -7.50
N ILE A 112 -4.18 -7.18 -6.52
CA ILE A 112 -3.89 -7.57 -5.13
C ILE A 112 -5.06 -8.35 -4.52
N ILE A 113 -6.30 -7.86 -4.68
CA ILE A 113 -7.51 -8.54 -4.16
C ILE A 113 -7.68 -9.92 -4.79
N ALA A 114 -7.49 -10.02 -6.11
CA ALA A 114 -7.56 -11.29 -6.81
C ALA A 114 -6.51 -12.27 -6.28
N TRP A 115 -5.28 -11.79 -6.05
CA TRP A 115 -4.23 -12.61 -5.48
C TRP A 115 -4.54 -13.06 -4.05
N LEU A 116 -5.01 -12.17 -3.18
CA LEU A 116 -5.39 -12.49 -1.79
C LEU A 116 -6.55 -13.50 -1.73
N THR A 117 -7.47 -13.43 -2.69
CA THR A 117 -8.59 -14.37 -2.81
C THR A 117 -8.10 -15.76 -3.22
N ALA A 118 -7.17 -15.83 -4.18
CA ALA A 118 -6.57 -17.08 -4.64
C ALA A 118 -5.55 -17.66 -3.63
N HIS A 119 -5.02 -16.83 -2.73
CA HIS A 119 -4.02 -17.19 -1.72
C HIS A 119 -4.47 -16.74 -0.32
N PRO A 120 -5.49 -17.38 0.27
CA PRO A 120 -5.95 -17.02 1.61
C PRO A 120 -4.82 -17.04 2.62
N ILE A 121 -4.71 -15.97 3.42
CA ILE A 121 -3.65 -15.84 4.43
C ILE A 121 -3.85 -16.89 5.52
N GLN A 122 -2.80 -17.64 5.83
CA GLN A 122 -2.73 -18.61 6.91
C GLN A 122 -1.52 -18.28 7.79
N ALA A 123 -1.75 -18.05 9.09
CA ALA A 123 -0.69 -17.79 10.06
C ALA A 123 -1.08 -18.39 11.42
N ALA A 124 -0.07 -18.69 12.24
CA ALA A 124 -0.29 -19.11 13.61
C ALA A 124 -0.78 -17.93 14.47
N GLN A 125 -1.65 -18.22 15.43
CA GLN A 125 -2.04 -17.21 16.43
C GLN A 125 -0.92 -17.02 17.46
N PRO A 126 -0.68 -15.79 17.92
CA PRO A 126 0.28 -15.54 18.99
C PRO A 126 -0.19 -16.19 20.30
N GLU A 127 0.78 -16.69 21.07
CA GLU A 127 0.55 -17.15 22.44
C GLU A 127 0.88 -16.02 23.40
N TYR A 128 -0.06 -15.71 24.29
CA TYR A 128 0.12 -14.71 25.33
C TYR A 128 0.04 -15.37 26.69
N TYR A 129 0.77 -14.80 27.66
CA TYR A 129 0.57 -15.14 29.06
C TYR A 129 -0.88 -14.93 29.44
N ARG A 130 -1.45 -15.91 30.13
CA ARG A 130 -2.75 -15.79 30.78
C ARG A 130 -2.65 -14.80 31.94
N ASN A 131 -3.81 -14.35 32.43
CA ASN A 131 -3.89 -13.33 33.49
C ASN A 131 -3.11 -13.70 34.77
N ASP A 132 -2.89 -15.00 35.02
CA ASP A 132 -2.18 -15.57 36.16
C ASP A 132 -0.73 -15.98 35.86
N GLU A 133 -0.28 -15.87 34.60
CA GLU A 133 1.07 -16.17 34.18
C GLU A 133 1.94 -14.90 34.14
N ARG A 134 3.25 -15.07 34.31
CA ARG A 134 4.23 -13.98 34.19
C ARG A 134 5.34 -14.36 33.21
N PRO A 135 5.96 -13.37 32.54
CA PRO A 135 7.22 -13.58 31.86
C PRO A 135 8.23 -14.29 32.76
N LYS A 136 8.84 -15.36 32.22
CA LYS A 136 9.95 -16.04 32.88
C LYS A 136 11.21 -15.19 32.88
#